data_AF-A0A9C7PM63-F1
#
_entry.id   AF-A0A9C7PM63-F1
#
_cell.length_a   1.000
_cell.length_b   1.000
_cell.length_c   1.000
_cell.angle_alpha   90.00
_cell.angle_beta   90.00
_cell.angle_gamma   90.00
#
_symmetry.space_group_name_H-M   'P 1'
#
loop_
_entity.id
_entity.type
_entity.pdbx_description
1 polymer ?
#
loop_
_entity_poly.entity_id
_entity_poly.type
_entity_poly.pdbx_seq_one_letter_code
_entity_poly.pdbx_strand_id
1 'polypeptide(L)'
;MPPRRVGGNMDIRDLCAGSVLYLPVEVAGALFSIGDTHAAQGDGEVCGTAIESPMSVGLSFELIKQMPLDFHATRLKAPLPAILI
;
A
#
# COMPACT_ATOMS: atom_id res chain seq x y z
N MET A 1 -14.40 -0.98 4.38
CA MET A 1 -14.12 -2.22 5.16
C MET A 1 -12.95 -1.92 6.10
N PRO A 2 -12.67 -2.63 7.21
CA PRO A 2 -11.49 -2.29 8.02
C PRO A 2 -10.19 -2.87 7.43
N PRO A 3 -9.05 -2.18 7.58
CA PRO A 3 -7.75 -2.76 7.28
C PRO A 3 -7.38 -3.86 8.29
N ARG A 4 -6.42 -4.69 7.90
CA ARG A 4 -5.84 -5.74 8.72
C ARG A 4 -4.32 -5.60 8.73
N ARG A 5 -3.69 -6.39 9.59
CA ARG A 5 -2.24 -6.49 9.70
C ARG A 5 -1.56 -6.86 8.37
N VAL A 6 -2.21 -7.68 7.56
CA VAL A 6 -1.79 -8.14 6.22
C VAL A 6 -2.24 -7.21 5.07
N GLY A 7 -2.68 -5.99 5.37
CA GLY A 7 -3.20 -5.04 4.38
C GLY A 7 -4.73 -5.01 4.34
N GLY A 8 -5.33 -4.96 3.14
CA GLY A 8 -6.78 -4.80 2.96
C GLY A 8 -7.17 -3.36 2.62
N ASN A 9 -8.31 -2.91 3.15
CA ASN A 9 -8.88 -1.56 2.93
C ASN A 9 -8.08 -0.52 3.73
N MET A 10 -6.86 -0.24 3.29
CA MET A 10 -5.91 0.60 4.03
C MET A 10 -6.12 2.10 3.76
N ASP A 11 -6.60 2.45 2.57
CA ASP A 11 -6.97 3.81 2.17
C ASP A 11 -5.85 4.82 2.49
N ILE A 12 -4.62 4.46 2.10
CA ILE A 12 -3.42 5.27 2.28
C ILE A 12 -3.23 6.09 1.01
N ARG A 13 -3.55 7.39 1.06
CA ARG A 13 -3.39 8.32 -0.08
C ARG A 13 -2.00 8.24 -0.72
N ASP A 14 -0.96 8.07 0.09
CA ASP A 14 0.43 8.09 -0.39
C ASP A 14 0.90 6.72 -0.95
N LEU A 15 0.05 5.69 -0.93
CA LEU A 15 0.31 4.40 -1.58
C LEU A 15 0.06 4.52 -3.10
N CYS A 16 0.95 5.25 -3.77
CA CYS A 16 0.86 5.56 -5.20
C CYS A 16 2.04 4.99 -5.99
N ALA A 17 2.09 5.29 -7.29
CA ALA A 17 3.15 4.81 -8.17
C ALA A 17 4.55 5.19 -7.65
N GLY A 18 5.39 4.17 -7.46
CA GLY A 18 6.75 4.32 -6.93
C GLY A 18 6.89 4.12 -5.42
N SER A 19 5.79 3.90 -4.69
CA SER A 19 5.81 3.43 -3.30
C SER A 19 6.12 1.92 -3.25
N VAL A 20 6.68 1.47 -2.14
CA VAL A 20 6.89 0.04 -1.84
C VAL A 20 6.05 -0.33 -0.63
N LEU A 21 5.22 -1.35 -0.76
CA LEU A 21 4.41 -1.91 0.31
C LEU A 21 4.98 -3.26 0.74
N TYR A 22 5.29 -3.39 2.02
CA TYR A 22 5.70 -4.64 2.65
C TYR A 22 4.50 -5.25 3.37
N LEU A 23 4.18 -6.49 3.02
CA LEU A 23 3.09 -7.26 3.64
C LEU A 23 3.65 -8.54 4.29
N PRO A 24 3.21 -8.89 5.50
CA PRO A 24 3.51 -10.19 6.08
C PRO A 24 2.93 -11.32 5.22
N VAL A 25 3.73 -12.38 4.99
CA VAL A 25 3.28 -13.60 4.30
C VAL A 25 2.87 -14.63 5.34
N GLU A 26 1.56 -14.77 5.55
CA GLU A 26 1.01 -15.64 6.60
C GLU A 26 0.50 -16.99 6.07
N VAL A 27 0.39 -17.12 4.74
CA VAL A 27 -0.06 -18.33 4.06
C VAL A 27 0.84 -18.65 2.87
N ALA A 28 0.88 -19.93 2.47
CA ALA A 28 1.64 -20.37 1.31
C ALA A 28 1.19 -19.62 0.05
N GLY A 29 2.16 -19.10 -0.71
CA GLY A 29 1.90 -18.32 -1.92
C GLY A 29 1.43 -16.89 -1.70
N ALA A 30 1.32 -16.42 -0.45
CA ALA A 30 0.85 -15.09 -0.03
C ALA A 30 -0.60 -14.73 -0.43
N LEU A 31 -1.13 -15.26 -1.53
CA LEU A 31 -2.47 -15.04 -2.05
C LEU A 31 -2.81 -13.55 -2.21
N PHE A 32 -1.88 -12.79 -2.82
CA PHE A 32 -2.03 -11.36 -3.04
C PHE A 32 -3.25 -11.04 -3.92
N SER A 33 -4.00 -10.01 -3.55
CA SER A 33 -5.06 -9.39 -4.34
C SER A 33 -5.04 -7.88 -4.17
N ILE A 34 -5.55 -7.15 -5.16
CA ILE A 34 -5.62 -5.68 -5.15
C ILE A 34 -6.90 -5.22 -5.85
N GLY A 35 -7.42 -4.07 -5.43
CA GLY A 35 -8.58 -3.39 -6.00
C GLY A 35 -8.72 -2.01 -5.36
N ASP A 36 -9.90 -1.41 -5.51
CA ASP A 36 -10.30 -0.17 -4.82
C ASP A 36 -9.37 1.02 -5.12
N THR A 37 -9.27 1.36 -6.41
CA THR A 37 -8.37 2.41 -6.88
C THR A 37 -9.05 3.78 -6.87
N HIS A 38 -8.34 4.78 -6.33
CA HIS A 38 -8.84 6.14 -6.18
C HIS A 38 -8.08 7.12 -7.07
N ALA A 39 -8.79 7.90 -7.88
CA ALA A 39 -8.19 9.00 -8.66
C ALA A 39 -7.71 10.15 -7.74
N ALA A 40 -8.39 10.33 -6.61
CA ALA A 40 -7.97 11.22 -5.53
C ALA A 40 -8.62 10.77 -4.21
N GLN A 41 -7.88 10.88 -3.10
CA GLN A 41 -8.35 10.60 -1.75
C GLN A 41 -7.75 11.63 -0.77
N GLY A 42 -8.52 12.05 0.23
CA GLY A 42 -8.02 12.84 1.35
C GLY A 42 -7.47 11.96 2.49
N ASP A 43 -6.78 12.57 3.45
CA ASP A 43 -6.39 11.86 4.67
C ASP A 43 -7.63 11.49 5.49
N GLY A 44 -7.70 10.22 5.88
CA GLY A 44 -8.77 9.68 6.73
C GLY A 44 -10.09 9.36 6.03
N GLU A 45 -10.22 9.64 4.72
CA GLU A 45 -11.41 9.29 3.92
C GLU A 45 -12.73 9.60 4.65
N VAL A 46 -12.84 10.80 5.23
CA VAL A 46 -13.87 11.11 6.24
C VAL A 46 -15.32 10.99 5.74
N CYS A 47 -15.54 11.16 4.44
CA CYS A 47 -16.85 10.97 3.80
C CYS A 47 -17.16 9.49 3.47
N GLY A 48 -16.25 8.58 3.77
CA GLY A 48 -16.35 7.13 3.59
C GLY A 48 -16.11 6.63 2.16
N THR A 49 -15.78 7.52 1.23
CA THR A 49 -15.42 7.19 -0.17
C THR A 49 -14.39 8.19 -0.68
N ALA A 50 -13.66 7.77 -1.71
CA ALA A 50 -12.76 8.61 -2.48
C ALA A 50 -13.36 8.98 -3.84
N ILE A 51 -12.53 9.52 -4.75
CA ILE A 51 -12.89 9.53 -6.17
C ILE A 51 -12.60 8.13 -6.73
N GLU A 52 -13.56 7.21 -6.55
CA GLU A 52 -13.49 5.83 -7.04
C GLU A 52 -13.31 5.78 -8.55
N SER A 53 -12.32 5.04 -9.04
CA SER A 53 -12.01 5.03 -10.48
C SER A 53 -11.35 3.73 -10.92
N PRO A 54 -11.75 3.14 -12.06
CA PRO A 54 -11.06 1.96 -12.59
C PRO A 54 -9.64 2.33 -13.04
N MET A 55 -8.66 1.49 -12.69
CA MET A 55 -7.27 1.68 -13.10
C MET A 55 -6.63 0.37 -13.54
N SER A 56 -5.67 0.48 -14.46
CA SER A 56 -4.71 -0.58 -14.76
C SER A 56 -3.41 -0.30 -14.01
N VAL A 57 -2.97 -1.25 -13.18
CA VAL A 57 -1.77 -1.10 -12.34
C VAL A 57 -0.69 -2.09 -12.75
N GLY A 58 0.55 -1.62 -12.85
CA GLY A 58 1.73 -2.45 -13.00
C GLY A 58 2.41 -2.63 -11.65
N LEU A 59 2.61 -3.89 -11.23
CA LEU A 59 3.23 -4.23 -9.95
C LEU A 59 4.46 -5.11 -10.16
N SER A 60 5.41 -5.03 -9.24
CA SER A 60 6.56 -5.93 -9.15
C SER A 60 6.59 -6.53 -7.74
N PHE A 61 6.91 -7.82 -7.65
CA PHE A 61 6.90 -8.56 -6.39
C PHE A 61 8.30 -9.09 -6.09
N GLU A 62 8.71 -8.90 -4.83
CA GLU A 62 9.94 -9.46 -4.29
C GLU A 62 9.63 -10.17 -2.97
N LEU A 63 10.18 -11.37 -2.79
CA LEU A 63 10.03 -12.14 -1.56
C LEU A 63 11.24 -11.94 -0.66
N ILE A 64 11.06 -11.16 0.40
CA ILE A 64 12.09 -10.95 1.41
C ILE A 64 11.97 -12.03 2.48
N LYS A 65 13.01 -12.87 2.60
CA LYS A 65 13.07 -13.93 3.62
C LYS A 65 13.61 -13.36 4.93
N GLN A 66 13.17 -13.95 6.04
CA GLN A 66 13.66 -13.65 7.39
C GLN A 66 13.51 -12.17 7.81
N MET A 67 12.52 -11.47 7.25
CA MET A 67 12.13 -10.15 7.72
C MET A 67 10.99 -10.29 8.72
N PRO A 68 11.23 -10.08 10.03
CA PRO A 68 10.16 -10.07 11.01
C PRO A 68 9.33 -8.80 10.79
N LEU A 69 8.08 -8.98 10.37
CA LEU A 69 7.16 -7.89 10.11
C LEU A 69 5.85 -8.19 10.83
N ASP A 70 5.59 -7.45 11.90
CA ASP A 70 4.34 -7.60 12.64
C ASP A 70 3.20 -7.01 11.81
N PHE A 71 3.31 -5.77 11.32
CA PHE A 71 2.26 -5.08 10.54
C PHE A 71 2.74 -4.70 9.15
N HIS A 72 1.81 -4.52 8.20
CA HIS A 72 2.13 -3.91 6.90
C HIS A 72 2.90 -2.60 7.11
N ALA A 73 3.87 -2.36 6.24
CA ALA A 73 4.70 -1.16 6.27
C ALA A 73 4.81 -0.60 4.85
N THR A 74 4.71 0.71 4.71
CA THR A 74 4.84 1.39 3.43
C THR A 74 6.10 2.24 3.44
N ARG A 75 6.99 2.00 2.47
CA ARG A 75 8.06 2.94 2.14
C ARG A 75 7.57 3.82 1.02
N LEU A 76 7.27 5.06 1.38
CA LEU A 76 6.88 6.10 0.42
C LEU A 76 8.09 6.50 -0.42
N LYS A 77 7.85 6.88 -1.67
CA LYS A 77 8.87 7.56 -2.47
C LYS A 77 9.26 8.82 -1.71
N ALA A 78 10.55 8.97 -1.39
CA ALA A 78 11.04 10.20 -0.79
C ALA A 78 10.64 11.37 -1.70
N PRO A 79 10.18 12.51 -1.15
CA PRO A 79 10.22 13.73 -1.93
C PRO A 79 11.66 13.91 -2.43
N LEU A 80 11.82 14.43 -3.64
CA LEU A 80 13.10 14.82 -4.26
C LEU A 80 14.14 15.30 -3.23
N PRO A 81 15.45 15.05 -3.43
CA PRO A 81 16.41 14.86 -2.35
C PRO A 81 16.39 16.05 -1.39
N ALA A 82 15.95 15.80 -0.16
CA ALA A 82 16.45 16.58 0.96
C ALA A 82 17.94 16.25 1.04
N ILE A 83 18.79 17.23 0.75
CA ILE A 83 20.21 17.18 1.13
C ILE A 83 20.20 17.02 2.65
N LEU A 84 20.44 15.79 3.11
CA LEU A 84 20.77 15.52 4.50
C LEU A 84 22.30 15.61 4.58
N ILE A 85 22.78 16.64 5.30
CA ILE A 85 24.15 16.66 5.82
C ILE A 85 24.24 15.60 6.92
#